data_AF-A0A7W0LK65-F1
#
_entry.id   AF-A0A7W0LK65-F1
#
_cell.length_a   1.000
_cell.length_b   1.000
_cell.length_c   1.000
_cell.angle_alpha   90.00
_cell.angle_beta   90.00
_cell.angle_gamma   90.00
#
_symmetry.space_group_name_H-M   'P 1'
#
loop_
_entity.id
_entity.type
_entity.pdbx_description
1 polymer ?
#
loop_
_entity_poly.entity_id
_entity_poly.type
_entity_poly.pdbx_seq_one_letter_code
_entity_poly.pdbx_strand_id
1 'polypeptide(L)' 'MTIVVKKRTGAREKTVQRVPLGVKRGRFRKAFRLRTAGLYKFHVAFGGDASNLPSTSPPFYIRVVGSPSGGAER' A
#
# COMPACT_ATOMS: atom_id res chain seq x y z
N MET A 1 -6.30 -13.52 -2.13
CA MET A 1 -5.57 -12.54 -1.28
C MET A 1 -5.32 -11.26 -2.05
N THR A 2 -5.37 -10.10 -1.40
CA THR A 2 -5.35 -8.79 -2.06
C THR A 2 -4.50 -7.79 -1.28
N ILE A 3 -3.61 -7.04 -1.95
CA ILE A 3 -2.99 -5.86 -1.35
C ILE A 3 -3.95 -4.69 -1.50
N VAL A 4 -4.21 -4.00 -0.41
CA VAL A 4 -4.98 -2.76 -0.39
C VAL A 4 -4.01 -1.62 -0.12
N VAL A 5 -3.92 -0.70 -1.08
CA VAL A 5 -3.09 0.51 -0.97
C VAL A 5 -4.02 1.70 -0.78
N LYS A 6 -3.84 2.41 0.32
CA LYS A 6 -4.53 3.68 0.59
C LYS A 6 -3.54 4.82 0.58
N LYS A 7 -3.89 5.94 -0.06
CA LYS A 7 -3.15 7.20 0.02
C LYS A 7 -3.89 8.13 0.98
N ARG A 8 -3.17 8.73 1.91
CA ARG A 8 -3.68 9.82 2.74
C ARG A 8 -3.42 11.16 2.04
N THR A 9 -4.49 11.92 1.83
CA THR A 9 -4.45 13.30 1.33
C THR A 9 -5.12 14.19 2.38
N GLY A 10 -4.34 15.01 3.09
CA GLY A 10 -4.82 15.71 4.28
C GLY A 10 -5.27 14.73 5.38
N ALA A 11 -6.50 14.89 5.85
CA ALA A 11 -7.12 14.00 6.85
C ALA A 11 -7.81 12.75 6.26
N ARG A 12 -7.97 12.67 4.93
CA ARG A 12 -8.74 11.58 4.29
C ARG A 12 -7.84 10.47 3.76
N GLU A 13 -8.24 9.21 3.96
CA GLU A 13 -7.65 8.05 3.28
C GLU A 13 -8.50 7.67 2.05
N LYS A 14 -7.87 7.57 0.87
CA LYS A 14 -8.50 7.06 -0.35
C LYS A 14 -7.82 5.75 -0.76
N THR A 15 -8.60 4.70 -1.02
CA THR A 15 -8.07 3.50 -1.67
C THR A 15 -7.61 3.86 -3.08
N VAL A 16 -6.31 3.78 -3.32
CA VAL A 16 -5.71 4.10 -4.61
C VAL A 16 -5.48 2.85 -5.45
N GLN A 17 -5.38 1.68 -4.81
CA GLN A 17 -5.22 0.43 -5.53
C GLN A 17 -5.71 -0.77 -4.72
N ARG A 18 -6.32 -1.73 -5.42
CA ARG A 18 -6.53 -3.10 -4.96
C ARG A 18 -5.86 -4.03 -5.96
N VAL A 19 -4.98 -4.90 -5.48
CA VAL A 19 -4.21 -5.78 -6.35
C VAL A 19 -4.40 -7.23 -5.91
N PRO A 20 -4.98 -8.09 -6.77
CA PRO A 20 -5.02 -9.52 -6.47
C PRO A 20 -3.60 -10.08 -6.47
N LEU A 21 -3.33 -10.95 -5.49
CA LEU A 21 -2.03 -11.60 -5.33
C LEU A 21 -2.13 -13.07 -5.70
N GLY A 22 -1.26 -13.50 -6.61
CA GLY A 22 -0.91 -14.91 -6.76
C GLY A 22 0.03 -15.32 -5.63
N VAL A 23 -0.35 -16.35 -4.88
CA VAL A 23 0.45 -16.92 -3.79
C VAL A 23 1.17 -18.15 -4.31
N LYS A 24 2.48 -18.25 -4.07
CA LYS A 24 3.28 -19.43 -4.39
C LYS A 24 4.01 -19.87 -3.12
N ARG A 25 3.71 -21.09 -2.65
CA ARG A 25 4.26 -21.66 -1.41
C ARG A 25 4.11 -20.74 -0.19
N GLY A 26 2.90 -20.21 0.00
CA GLY A 26 2.58 -19.29 1.11
C GLY A 26 3.22 -17.90 1.02
N ARG A 27 3.92 -17.57 -0.07
CA ARG A 27 4.60 -16.28 -0.27
C ARG A 27 4.06 -15.56 -1.50
N PHE A 28 4.20 -14.24 -1.50
CA PHE A 28 3.86 -13.38 -2.62
C PHE A 28 4.88 -12.25 -2.73
N ARG A 29 5.03 -11.69 -3.93
CA ARG A 29 5.86 -10.51 -4.18
C ARG A 29 5.17 -9.61 -5.19
N LYS A 30 5.07 -8.32 -4.87
CA LYS A 30 4.50 -7.31 -5.78
C LYS A 30 5.28 -6.01 -5.66
N ALA A 31 5.60 -5.40 -6.79
CA ALA A 31 6.19 -4.06 -6.85
C ALA A 31 5.08 -3.01 -7.04
N PHE A 32 5.21 -1.87 -6.35
CA PHE A 32 4.34 -0.71 -6.49
C PHE A 32 5.19 0.53 -6.76
N ARG A 33 4.87 1.27 -7.83
CA ARG A 33 5.50 2.54 -8.13
C ARG A 33 4.62 3.69 -7.63
N LEU A 34 5.11 4.42 -6.63
CA LEU A 34 4.42 5.60 -6.10
C LEU A 34 4.84 6.84 -6.90
N ARG A 35 3.89 7.47 -7.59
CA ARG A 35 4.16 8.58 -8.53
C ARG A 35 4.01 9.98 -7.93
N THR A 36 3.36 10.09 -6.78
CA THR A 36 3.02 11.40 -6.20
C THR A 36 3.43 11.43 -4.75
N ALA A 37 3.86 12.60 -4.28
CA ALA A 37 4.14 12.82 -2.88
C ALA A 37 2.89 12.56 -2.02
N GLY A 38 3.10 12.07 -0.80
CA GLY A 38 2.04 11.78 0.15
C GLY A 38 2.40 10.66 1.12
N LEU A 39 1.53 10.43 2.11
CA LEU A 39 1.62 9.30 3.03
C LEU A 39 0.76 8.15 2.51
N TYR A 40 1.36 6.98 2.34
CA TYR A 40 0.69 5.78 1.87
C TYR A 40 0.61 4.76 2.99
N LYS A 41 -0.54 4.09 3.09
CA LYS A 41 -0.82 3.00 4.02
C LYS A 41 -1.04 1.73 3.21
N PHE A 42 -0.27 0.71 3.53
CA PHE A 42 -0.34 -0.60 2.89
C PHE A 42 -0.77 -1.64 3.91
N HIS A 43 -1.65 -2.54 3.50
CA HIS A 43 -1.96 -3.78 4.23
C HIS A 43 -2.35 -4.87 3.24
N VAL A 44 -2.23 -6.11 3.67
CA VAL A 44 -2.66 -7.28 2.91
C VAL A 44 -3.94 -7.81 3.56
N ALA A 45 -4.96 -8.01 2.74
CA ALA A 45 -6.23 -8.61 3.15
C ALA A 45 -6.40 -9.96 2.45
N PHE A 46 -6.69 -10.99 3.25
CA PHE A 46 -7.12 -12.29 2.79
C PHE A 46 -8.60 -12.45 3.11
N GLY A 47 -9.41 -12.69 2.06
CA GLY A 47 -10.87 -12.76 2.18
C GLY A 47 -11.41 -14.07 2.76
N GLY A 48 -10.53 -14.98 3.18
CA GLY A 48 -10.91 -16.34 3.55
C GLY A 48 -11.04 -17.27 2.34
N ASP A 49 -11.13 -18.55 2.62
CA ASP A 49 -11.55 -19.62 1.71
C ASP A 49 -12.26 -20.72 2.50
N ALA A 50 -12.57 -21.85 1.86
CA ALA A 50 -13.27 -22.97 2.51
C ALA A 50 -12.49 -23.58 3.69
N SER A 51 -11.19 -23.35 3.79
CA SER A 51 -10.30 -23.95 4.79
C SER A 51 -9.75 -22.93 5.79
N ASN A 52 -9.83 -21.64 5.48
CA ASN A 52 -9.16 -20.58 6.21
C ASN A 52 -10.08 -19.38 6.45
N LEU A 53 -10.06 -18.85 7.67
CA LEU A 53 -10.80 -17.63 8.00
C LEU A 53 -10.18 -16.39 7.31
N PRO A 54 -10.99 -15.35 7.05
CA PRO A 54 -10.48 -14.06 6.59
C PRO A 54 -9.49 -13.47 7.59
N SER A 55 -8.49 -12.74 7.08
CA SER A 55 -7.47 -12.10 7.91
C SER A 55 -6.90 -10.85 7.24
N THR A 56 -6.43 -9.90 8.05
CA THR A 56 -5.80 -8.66 7.57
C THR A 56 -4.51 -8.41 8.34
N SER A 57 -3.44 -8.08 7.62
CA SER A 57 -2.15 -7.76 8.23
C SER A 57 -2.18 -6.42 8.96
N PRO A 58 -1.31 -6.21 9.98
CA PRO A 58 -1.00 -4.87 10.45
C PRO A 58 -0.59 -3.97 9.26
N PRO A 59 -1.00 -2.69 9.26
CA PRO A 59 -0.61 -1.78 8.21
C PRO A 59 0.84 -1.33 8.38
N PHE A 60 1.49 -1.03 7.26
CA PHE A 60 2.75 -0.26 7.25
C PHE A 60 2.60 1.01 6.41
N TYR A 61 3.47 1.98 6.68
CA TYR A 61 3.37 3.32 6.11
C TYR A 61 4.62 3.68 5.32
N ILE A 62 4.43 4.31 4.16
CA ILE A 62 5.51 4.87 3.35
C ILE A 62 5.19 6.35 3.11
N ARG A 63 6.09 7.24 3.52
CA ARG A 63 6.04 8.66 3.17
C ARG A 63 6.85 8.88 1.89
N VAL A 64 6.17 9.25 0.82
CA VAL A 64 6.81 9.69 -0.41
C VAL A 64 6.98 11.20 -0.34
N VAL A 65 8.22 11.65 -0.32
CA VAL A 65 8.58 13.05 -0.50
C VAL A 65 8.75 13.32 -2.00
N GLY A 66 8.39 14.53 -2.45
CA GLY A 66 8.74 14.96 -3.80
C GLY A 66 10.26 15.03 -3.93
N SER A 67 10.77 15.20 -5.16
CA SER A 67 12.16 15.61 -5.34
C SER A 67 12.43 16.83 -4.44
N PRO A 68 13.60 16.93 -3.79
CA PRO A 68 13.98 18.17 -3.16
C PRO A 68 13.93 19.23 -4.26
N SER A 69 13.01 20.19 -4.16
CA SER A 69 13.21 21.46 -4.84
C SER A 69 14.46 22.01 -4.18
N GLY A 70 15.59 21.98 -4.87
CA GLY A 70 16.82 22.63 -4.41
C GLY A 70 16.41 24.00 -3.90
N GLY A 71 16.63 24.25 -2.61
CA GLY A 71 16.34 25.54 -2.03
C GLY A 71 17.07 26.58 -2.86
N ALA A 72 16.32 27.57 -3.34
CA ALA A 72 16.93 28.82 -3.75
C ALA A 72 17.56 29.41 -2.48
N GLU A 73 18.84 29.14 -2.25
CA GLU A 73 19.66 30.02 -1.43
C GLU A 73 19.80 31.33 -2.22
N ARG A 74 19.18 32.36 -1.66
CA ARG A 74 19.42 33.76 -1.96
C ARG A 74 20.53 34.26 -1.07
#